data_AF-A0A1U7CXR4-F1
#
_entry.id   AF-A0A1U7CXR4-F1
#
_cell.length_a   1.000
_cell.length_b   1.000
_cell.length_c   1.000
_cell.angle_alpha   90.00
_cell.angle_beta   90.00
_cell.angle_gamma   90.00
#
_symmetry.space_group_name_H-M   'P 1'
#
loop_
_entity.id
_entity.type
_entity.pdbx_description
1 polymer ?
#
loop_
_entity_poly.entity_id
_entity_poly.type
_entity_poly.pdbx_seq_one_letter_code
_entity_poly.pdbx_strand_id
1 'polypeptide(L)'
;MNRRLSSLPLARWLVGGLAVGLSLSCGPNPPPDPDRYLPDPKLAREALEKSLQAWRASPGIERTVTTIRPIMFVEQQQPAGQRLRTFEILGETAGYEGYRRLLAKLDLEDPDESTTVAYYVFGQGPIWVYRAEDFDMIMHMDKTMMPAPPPAPAAPGAGKPSIDDAQP
;
A
#
# COMPACT_ATOMS: atom_id res chain seq x y z
N MET A 1 10.45 78.35 -0.43
CA MET A 1 10.66 78.92 0.93
C MET A 1 10.46 77.82 1.97
N ASN A 2 11.46 77.70 2.84
CA ASN A 2 11.48 77.20 4.22
C ASN A 2 11.32 75.69 4.53
N ARG A 3 12.52 75.09 4.68
CA ARG A 3 12.93 73.94 5.51
C ARG A 3 12.20 73.80 6.85
N ARG A 4 12.06 72.57 7.40
CA ARG A 4 12.69 72.15 8.68
C ARG A 4 12.99 70.63 8.71
N LEU A 5 14.14 70.35 9.31
CA LEU A 5 14.82 69.07 9.57
C LEU A 5 14.34 68.43 10.89
N SER A 6 14.99 67.31 11.23
CA SER A 6 15.23 66.70 12.57
C SER A 6 14.09 65.86 13.16
N SER A 7 14.31 64.71 13.82
CA SER A 7 15.53 63.99 14.25
C SER A 7 15.12 62.63 14.84
N LEU A 8 15.92 61.58 14.62
CA LEU A 8 15.89 60.32 15.39
C LEU A 8 16.45 60.54 16.80
N PRO A 9 16.01 59.75 17.80
CA PRO A 9 17.02 59.01 18.56
C PRO A 9 16.67 57.56 18.88
N LEU A 10 17.72 56.74 18.87
CA LEU A 10 17.83 55.40 19.45
C LEU A 10 17.30 55.35 20.90
N ALA A 11 16.58 54.29 21.24
CA ALA A 11 16.45 53.86 22.63
C ALA A 11 16.64 52.33 22.73
N ARG A 12 17.85 51.97 23.19
CA ARG A 12 18.23 50.67 23.74
C ARG A 12 17.37 50.38 24.97
N TRP A 13 16.77 49.19 25.06
CA TRP A 13 16.58 48.52 26.35
C TRP A 13 16.75 47.01 26.19
N LEU A 14 17.75 46.49 26.90
CA LEU A 14 18.02 45.09 27.20
C LEU A 14 17.32 44.75 28.52
N VAL A 15 16.40 43.78 28.53
CA VAL A 15 15.96 42.96 29.67
C VAL A 15 15.27 41.74 29.02
N GLY A 16 15.47 40.47 29.33
CA GLY A 16 16.14 39.76 30.40
C GLY A 16 15.42 38.40 30.55
N GLY A 17 16.16 37.30 30.44
CA GLY A 17 15.86 35.98 31.02
C GLY A 17 14.58 35.22 30.60
N LEU A 18 14.74 34.16 29.80
CA LEU A 18 14.01 32.91 30.03
C LEU A 18 14.82 31.73 29.49
N ALA A 19 15.46 31.00 30.39
CA ALA A 19 16.08 29.72 30.12
C ALA A 19 15.29 28.63 30.85
N VAL A 20 15.26 27.45 30.21
CA VAL A 20 14.88 26.12 30.72
C VAL A 20 13.39 25.77 30.69
N GLY A 21 13.07 24.81 29.82
CA GLY A 21 11.80 24.11 29.76
C GLY A 21 11.60 23.21 28.53
N LEU A 22 12.67 22.69 27.91
CA LEU A 22 12.53 21.64 26.88
C LEU A 22 12.32 20.29 27.59
N SER A 23 11.12 20.08 28.13
CA SER A 23 10.67 18.74 28.49
C SER A 23 10.42 17.96 27.20
N LEU A 24 11.34 17.04 26.92
CA LEU A 24 11.22 15.95 25.96
C LEU A 24 9.91 15.20 26.22
N SER A 25 8.88 15.51 25.44
CA SER A 25 7.64 14.73 25.39
C SER A 25 7.90 13.43 24.60
N CYS A 26 8.64 12.51 25.21
CA CYS A 26 8.62 11.10 24.83
C CYS A 26 7.35 10.46 25.41
N GLY A 27 6.20 10.79 24.81
CA GLY A 27 5.00 9.97 24.99
C GLY A 27 5.20 8.64 24.26
N PRO A 28 4.69 7.51 24.78
CA PRO A 28 4.63 6.28 24.00
C PRO A 28 3.82 6.57 22.74
N ASN A 29 4.44 6.40 21.57
CA ASN A 29 3.69 6.43 20.32
C ASN A 29 2.64 5.31 20.40
N PRO A 30 1.34 5.63 20.24
CA PRO A 30 0.35 4.58 20.11
C PRO A 30 0.77 3.65 18.95
N PRO A 31 0.55 2.33 19.06
CA PRO A 31 0.81 1.42 17.96
C PRO A 31 0.11 1.96 16.70
N PRO A 32 0.75 1.87 15.52
CA PRO A 32 0.16 2.35 14.28
C PRO A 32 -1.21 1.69 14.11
N ASP A 33 -2.24 2.53 14.03
CA ASP A 33 -3.61 2.09 13.78
C ASP A 33 -3.65 1.41 12.40
N PRO A 34 -3.98 0.10 12.32
CA PRO A 34 -4.03 -0.63 11.05
C PRO A 34 -5.06 -0.03 10.09
N ASP A 35 -6.07 0.66 10.61
CA ASP A 35 -7.11 1.30 9.80
C ASP A 35 -6.72 2.69 9.31
N ARG A 36 -5.59 3.25 9.78
CA ARG A 36 -5.12 4.59 9.40
C ARG A 36 -4.92 4.75 7.90
N TYR A 37 -4.64 3.67 7.18
CA TYR A 37 -4.39 3.68 5.74
C TYR A 37 -5.55 3.10 4.93
N LEU A 38 -6.65 2.75 5.58
CA LEU A 38 -7.85 2.29 4.90
C LEU A 38 -8.67 3.50 4.42
N PRO A 39 -9.11 3.51 3.16
CA PRO A 39 -10.13 4.44 2.72
C PRO A 39 -11.43 4.15 3.47
N ASP A 40 -12.27 5.18 3.63
CA ASP A 40 -13.66 5.00 4.08
C ASP A 40 -14.41 4.02 3.14
N PRO A 41 -15.35 3.18 3.62
CA PRO A 41 -16.06 2.20 2.78
C PRO A 41 -16.69 2.81 1.53
N LYS A 42 -17.29 4.01 1.65
CA LYS A 42 -17.91 4.70 0.52
C LYS A 42 -16.85 5.12 -0.48
N LEU A 43 -15.74 5.69 0.01
CA LEU A 43 -14.62 6.11 -0.84
C LEU A 43 -13.99 4.91 -1.58
N ALA A 44 -13.87 3.76 -0.92
CA ALA A 44 -13.37 2.54 -1.54
C ALA A 44 -14.28 2.04 -2.68
N ARG A 45 -15.60 2.02 -2.43
CA ARG A 45 -16.60 1.65 -3.44
C ARG A 45 -16.57 2.61 -4.63
N GLU A 46 -16.53 3.92 -4.37
CA GLU A 46 -16.44 4.95 -5.42
C GLU A 46 -15.14 4.83 -6.24
N ALA A 47 -14.02 4.48 -5.60
CA ALA A 47 -12.76 4.28 -6.30
C ALA A 47 -12.83 3.09 -7.26
N LEU A 48 -13.37 1.95 -6.80
CA LEU A 48 -13.59 0.79 -7.66
C LEU A 48 -14.57 1.10 -8.80
N GLU A 49 -15.68 1.77 -8.51
CA GLU A 49 -16.66 2.16 -9.51
C GLU A 49 -16.03 3.03 -10.60
N LYS A 50 -15.28 4.08 -10.24
CA LYS A 50 -14.59 4.95 -11.21
C LYS A 50 -13.58 4.18 -12.05
N SER A 51 -12.83 3.25 -11.46
CA SER A 51 -11.90 2.39 -12.18
C SER A 51 -12.60 1.52 -13.23
N LEU A 52 -13.69 0.84 -12.84
CA LEU A 52 -14.47 -0.01 -13.75
C LEU A 52 -15.20 0.79 -14.83
N GLN A 53 -15.69 2.00 -14.50
CA GLN A 53 -16.25 2.93 -15.49
C GLN A 53 -15.18 3.35 -16.51
N ALA A 54 -13.98 3.68 -16.06
CA ALA A 54 -12.87 4.05 -16.95
C ALA A 54 -12.46 2.90 -17.87
N TRP A 55 -12.37 1.68 -17.35
CA TRP A 55 -12.08 0.49 -18.15
C TRP A 55 -13.20 0.19 -19.18
N ARG A 56 -14.47 0.29 -18.78
CA ARG A 56 -15.58 0.17 -19.73
C ARG A 56 -15.52 1.22 -20.85
N ALA A 57 -15.16 2.46 -20.53
CA ALA A 57 -15.04 3.53 -21.51
C ALA A 57 -13.82 3.37 -22.44
N SER A 58 -12.73 2.78 -21.94
CA SER A 58 -11.52 2.52 -22.70
C SER A 58 -10.88 1.19 -22.28
N PRO A 59 -10.82 0.18 -23.16
CA PRO A 59 -10.25 -1.13 -22.85
C PRO A 59 -8.72 -1.12 -22.63
N GLY A 60 -8.08 0.05 -22.80
CA GLY A 60 -6.66 0.24 -22.53
C GLY A 60 -6.40 0.37 -21.03
N ILE A 61 -6.07 -0.74 -20.38
CA ILE A 61 -5.52 -0.72 -19.02
C ILE A 61 -4.00 -0.48 -19.12
N GLU A 62 -3.53 0.58 -18.47
CA GLU A 62 -2.11 0.90 -18.40
C GLU A 62 -1.39 -0.14 -17.52
N ARG A 63 -0.58 -1.01 -18.15
CA ARG A 63 0.16 -2.07 -17.44
C ARG A 63 1.39 -1.57 -16.68
N THR A 64 1.93 -0.43 -17.12
CA THR A 64 3.08 0.23 -16.49
C THR A 64 2.69 1.65 -16.16
N VAL A 65 2.43 1.93 -14.88
CA VAL A 65 2.03 3.28 -14.48
C VAL A 65 3.25 4.20 -14.45
N THR A 66 3.24 5.20 -15.31
CA THR A 66 4.33 6.20 -15.40
C THR A 66 4.06 7.48 -14.62
N THR A 67 2.80 7.70 -14.23
CA THR A 67 2.34 8.90 -13.52
C THR A 67 1.39 8.53 -12.40
N ILE A 68 1.63 9.03 -11.19
CA ILE A 68 0.73 8.82 -10.05
C ILE A 68 -0.58 9.57 -10.28
N ARG A 69 -1.70 8.85 -10.15
CA ARG A 69 -3.07 9.40 -10.23
C ARG A 69 -3.77 9.25 -8.88
N PRO A 70 -4.83 10.03 -8.60
CA PRO A 70 -5.60 9.87 -7.37
C PRO A 70 -6.13 8.44 -7.15
N ILE A 71 -6.49 7.75 -8.24
CA ILE A 71 -6.86 6.33 -8.24
C ILE A 71 -5.87 5.58 -9.14
N MET A 72 -5.26 4.56 -8.56
CA MET A 72 -4.34 3.66 -9.22
C MET A 72 -5.05 2.31 -9.40
N PHE A 73 -5.45 2.02 -10.64
CA PHE A 73 -6.14 0.78 -10.98
C PHE A 73 -5.14 -0.23 -11.54
N VAL A 74 -5.11 -1.43 -10.96
CA VAL A 74 -4.18 -2.49 -11.34
C VAL A 74 -4.95 -3.77 -11.64
N GLU A 75 -4.84 -4.18 -12.90
CA GLU A 75 -5.51 -5.34 -13.50
C GLU A 75 -4.57 -5.88 -14.59
N GLN A 76 -3.60 -6.70 -14.18
CA GLN A 76 -2.50 -7.16 -15.05
C GLN A 76 -2.83 -8.46 -15.77
N GLN A 77 -3.66 -9.33 -15.18
CA GLN A 77 -4.01 -10.62 -15.78
C GLN A 77 -5.02 -10.51 -16.94
N GLN A 78 -5.61 -9.34 -17.15
CA GLN A 78 -6.57 -9.14 -18.24
C GLN A 78 -5.90 -9.29 -19.62
N PRO A 79 -6.51 -10.04 -20.57
CA PRO A 79 -6.03 -10.10 -21.94
C PRO A 79 -6.02 -8.72 -22.60
N ALA A 80 -5.02 -8.44 -23.44
CA ALA A 80 -4.92 -7.15 -24.12
C ALA A 80 -6.17 -6.90 -24.99
N GLY A 81 -6.81 -5.73 -24.79
CA GLY A 81 -7.99 -5.33 -25.55
C GLY A 81 -9.32 -5.88 -25.03
N GLN A 82 -9.31 -6.72 -23.98
CA GLN A 82 -10.53 -7.24 -23.37
C GLN A 82 -11.43 -6.10 -22.88
N ARG A 83 -12.66 -6.07 -23.38
CA ARG A 83 -13.64 -5.02 -23.08
C ARG A 83 -14.53 -5.44 -21.92
N LEU A 84 -14.90 -4.45 -21.10
CA LEU A 84 -15.90 -4.58 -20.05
C LEU A 84 -17.22 -4.00 -20.57
N ARG A 85 -18.25 -4.84 -20.71
CA ARG A 85 -19.58 -4.44 -21.18
C ARG A 85 -20.38 -3.77 -20.08
N THR A 86 -20.50 -4.45 -18.94
CA THR A 86 -21.24 -4.02 -17.75
C THR A 86 -20.58 -4.54 -16.49
N PHE A 87 -20.87 -3.92 -15.35
CA PHE A 87 -20.40 -4.39 -14.06
C PHE A 87 -21.42 -4.07 -12.96
N GLU A 88 -21.33 -4.82 -11.87
CA GLU A 88 -22.09 -4.60 -10.65
C GLU A 88 -21.19 -4.83 -9.44
N ILE A 89 -21.09 -3.87 -8.52
CA ILE A 89 -20.35 -4.04 -7.26
C ILE A 89 -21.30 -4.64 -6.23
N LEU A 90 -21.12 -5.93 -5.94
CA LEU A 90 -21.99 -6.76 -5.10
C LEU A 90 -21.88 -6.41 -3.61
N GLY A 91 -20.71 -5.94 -3.16
CA GLY A 91 -20.51 -5.53 -1.77
C GLY A 91 -19.09 -5.74 -1.26
N GLU A 92 -18.88 -5.43 0.01
CA GLU A 92 -17.63 -5.70 0.72
C GLU A 92 -17.67 -7.12 1.33
N THR A 93 -16.53 -7.78 1.34
CA THR A 93 -16.31 -9.14 1.84
C THR A 93 -15.11 -9.15 2.78
N ALA A 94 -14.98 -10.19 3.61
CA ALA A 94 -13.79 -10.36 4.44
C ALA A 94 -12.53 -10.49 3.56
N GLY A 95 -11.44 -9.83 3.97
CA GLY A 95 -10.14 -9.85 3.31
C GLY A 95 -9.01 -9.84 4.33
N TYR A 96 -7.78 -9.56 3.88
CA TYR A 96 -6.65 -9.34 4.78
C TYR A 96 -6.85 -8.09 5.65
N GLU A 97 -6.33 -8.12 6.87
CA GLU A 97 -6.28 -6.95 7.74
C GLU A 97 -5.53 -5.79 7.04
N GLY A 98 -6.08 -4.58 7.15
CA GLY A 98 -5.52 -3.41 6.48
C GLY A 98 -5.89 -3.27 4.99
N TYR A 99 -6.82 -4.08 4.46
CA TYR A 99 -7.35 -3.95 3.10
C TYR A 99 -8.87 -4.12 3.05
N ARG A 100 -9.57 -3.28 2.25
CA ARG A 100 -10.98 -3.52 1.94
C ARG A 100 -11.09 -4.44 0.74
N ARG A 101 -11.92 -5.47 0.82
CA ARG A 101 -12.15 -6.42 -0.29
C ARG A 101 -13.55 -6.27 -0.85
N LEU A 102 -13.67 -5.75 -2.05
CA LEU A 102 -14.95 -5.54 -2.74
C LEU A 102 -15.15 -6.60 -3.81
N LEU A 103 -16.34 -7.20 -3.86
CA LEU A 103 -16.73 -8.17 -4.88
C LEU A 103 -17.49 -7.46 -6.00
N ALA A 104 -17.14 -7.74 -7.25
CA ALA A 104 -17.81 -7.22 -8.42
C ALA A 104 -18.11 -8.34 -9.43
N LYS A 105 -19.30 -8.28 -10.02
CA LYS A 105 -19.63 -9.06 -11.20
C LYS A 105 -19.28 -8.24 -12.44
N LEU A 106 -18.56 -8.84 -13.37
CA LEU A 106 -18.16 -8.24 -14.64
C LEU A 106 -18.76 -9.04 -15.79
N ASP A 107 -19.33 -8.34 -16.77
CA ASP A 107 -19.70 -8.93 -18.05
C ASP A 107 -18.71 -8.43 -19.11
N LEU A 108 -17.99 -9.35 -19.71
CA LEU A 108 -16.88 -9.12 -20.63
C LEU A 108 -17.32 -9.37 -22.08
N GLU A 109 -16.62 -8.76 -23.05
CA GLU A 109 -16.83 -9.00 -24.48
C GLU A 109 -15.61 -9.70 -25.10
N ASP A 110 -15.80 -10.64 -26.02
CA ASP A 110 -14.72 -11.30 -26.78
C ASP A 110 -13.67 -12.05 -25.90
N PRO A 111 -14.04 -13.15 -25.21
CA PRO A 111 -15.31 -13.85 -25.28
C PRO A 111 -16.39 -13.22 -24.38
N ASP A 112 -17.65 -13.45 -24.73
CA ASP A 112 -18.76 -13.10 -23.86
C ASP A 112 -18.73 -13.99 -22.61
N GLU A 113 -18.30 -13.42 -21.50
CA GLU A 113 -18.14 -14.10 -20.22
C GLU A 113 -18.70 -13.24 -19.09
N SER A 114 -19.41 -13.86 -18.14
CA SER A 114 -19.81 -13.21 -16.90
C SER A 114 -19.03 -13.82 -15.75
N THR A 115 -18.22 -13.02 -15.08
CA THR A 115 -17.31 -13.48 -14.03
C THR A 115 -17.44 -12.65 -12.76
N THR A 116 -17.24 -13.28 -11.62
CA THR A 116 -17.24 -12.59 -10.32
C THR A 116 -15.80 -12.50 -9.83
N VAL A 117 -15.32 -11.28 -9.63
CA VAL A 117 -13.96 -10.96 -9.23
C VAL A 117 -13.94 -10.10 -7.99
N ALA A 118 -12.88 -10.27 -7.20
CA ALA A 118 -12.65 -9.45 -6.02
C ALA A 118 -11.56 -8.41 -6.29
N TYR A 119 -11.69 -7.26 -5.64
CA TYR A 119 -10.73 -6.17 -5.68
C TYR A 119 -10.32 -5.79 -4.25
N TYR A 120 -9.02 -5.63 -4.02
CA TYR A 120 -8.50 -5.00 -2.81
C TYR A 120 -8.36 -3.49 -3.02
N VAL A 121 -8.85 -2.72 -2.04
CA VAL A 121 -8.84 -1.27 -2.07
C VAL A 121 -8.20 -0.72 -0.79
N PHE A 122 -7.18 0.13 -0.94
CA PHE A 122 -6.37 0.64 0.16
C PHE A 122 -5.66 1.97 -0.21
N GLY A 123 -5.14 2.67 0.80
CA GLY A 123 -4.43 3.95 0.62
C GLY A 123 -5.33 5.18 0.76
N GLN A 124 -4.70 6.33 1.03
CA GLN A 124 -5.39 7.62 1.25
C GLN A 124 -4.89 8.74 0.31
N GLY A 125 -4.14 8.41 -0.74
CA GLY A 125 -3.61 9.38 -1.69
C GLY A 125 -2.25 8.98 -2.25
N PRO A 126 -2.19 8.07 -3.25
CA PRO A 126 -3.32 7.56 -4.05
C PRO A 126 -4.13 6.46 -3.36
N ILE A 127 -5.34 6.22 -3.88
CA ILE A 127 -6.13 5.01 -3.59
C ILE A 127 -5.75 3.95 -4.62
N TRP A 128 -5.35 2.79 -4.15
CA TRP A 128 -5.05 1.63 -4.98
C TRP A 128 -6.27 0.72 -5.08
N VAL A 129 -6.56 0.27 -6.28
CA VAL A 129 -7.59 -0.73 -6.59
C VAL A 129 -6.90 -1.84 -7.36
N TYR A 130 -6.59 -2.93 -6.66
CA TYR A 130 -5.97 -4.12 -7.25
C TYR A 130 -7.02 -5.20 -7.43
N ARG A 131 -6.99 -5.89 -8.55
CA ARG A 131 -7.64 -7.20 -8.64
C ARG A 131 -7.00 -8.15 -7.61
N ALA A 132 -7.82 -8.96 -6.95
CA ALA A 132 -7.37 -9.84 -5.87
C ALA A 132 -6.27 -10.81 -6.34
N GLU A 133 -6.40 -11.39 -7.53
CA GLU A 133 -5.40 -12.29 -8.09
C GLU A 133 -4.04 -11.60 -8.30
N ASP A 134 -4.03 -10.35 -8.79
CA ASP A 134 -2.80 -9.57 -8.97
C ASP A 134 -2.16 -9.20 -7.62
N PHE A 135 -2.99 -8.82 -6.65
CA PHE A 135 -2.55 -8.50 -5.31
C PHE A 135 -1.93 -9.72 -4.61
N ASP A 136 -2.62 -10.86 -4.67
CA ASP A 136 -2.15 -12.11 -4.08
C ASP A 136 -0.83 -12.55 -4.72
N MET A 137 -0.69 -12.45 -6.04
CA MET A 137 0.57 -12.76 -6.72
C MET A 137 1.74 -11.95 -6.15
N ILE A 138 1.59 -10.63 -6.01
CA ILE A 138 2.64 -9.75 -5.47
C ILE A 138 2.95 -10.10 -3.99
N MET A 139 1.91 -10.36 -3.18
CA MET A 139 2.08 -10.71 -1.77
C MET A 139 2.72 -12.08 -1.53
N HIS A 140 2.57 -13.02 -2.46
CA HIS A 140 3.19 -14.35 -2.37
C HIS A 140 4.61 -14.39 -2.96
N MET A 141 4.92 -13.52 -3.92
CA MET A 141 6.27 -13.40 -4.46
C MET A 141 7.28 -12.92 -3.40
N ASP A 142 6.88 -12.03 -2.48
CA ASP A 142 7.74 -11.53 -1.40
C ASP A 142 8.22 -12.65 -0.45
N LYS A 143 7.34 -13.61 -0.14
CA LYS A 143 7.66 -14.75 0.74
C LYS A 143 8.67 -15.74 0.12
N THR A 144 8.78 -15.77 -1.21
CA THR A 144 9.65 -16.70 -1.93
C THR A 144 11.07 -16.14 -2.16
N MET A 145 11.26 -14.82 -1.97
CA MET A 145 12.54 -14.11 -2.12
C MET A 145 13.31 -13.93 -0.81
N MET A 146 12.78 -14.39 0.33
CA MET A 146 13.56 -14.44 1.58
C MET A 146 14.64 -15.52 1.45
N PRO A 147 15.94 -15.20 1.63
CA PRO A 147 16.96 -16.25 1.68
C PRO A 147 16.58 -17.21 2.81
N ALA A 148 16.66 -18.52 2.52
CA ALA A 148 16.44 -19.53 3.55
C ALA A 148 17.32 -19.18 4.77
N PRO A 149 16.79 -19.27 6.00
CA PRO A 149 17.61 -19.03 7.18
C PRO A 149 18.86 -19.92 7.05
N PRO A 150 20.07 -19.38 7.31
CA PRO A 150 21.29 -20.16 7.18
C PRO A 150 21.13 -21.45 7.98
N PRO A 151 21.58 -22.60 7.46
CA PRO A 151 21.45 -23.85 8.18
C PRO A 151 22.03 -23.65 9.58
N ALA A 152 21.26 -24.03 10.61
CA ALA A 152 21.72 -23.94 11.98
C ALA A 152 23.11 -24.60 12.08
N PRO A 153 24.08 -23.98 12.79
CA PRO A 153 25.42 -24.55 12.89
C PRO A 153 25.30 -25.99 13.36
N ALA A 154 25.85 -26.91 12.57
CA ALA A 154 25.85 -28.33 12.89
C ALA A 154 26.38 -28.49 14.32
N ALA A 155 25.56 -29.05 15.20
CA ALA A 155 25.97 -29.34 16.56
C ALA A 155 27.24 -30.21 16.50
N PRO A 156 28.36 -29.79 17.10
CA PRO A 156 29.57 -30.59 17.10
C PRO A 156 29.33 -31.77 18.04
N GLY A 157 29.24 -32.98 17.48
CA GLY A 157 29.30 -34.21 18.25
C GLY A 157 28.15 -35.18 18.03
N ALA A 158 27.98 -35.69 16.81
CA ALA A 158 27.51 -37.05 16.63
C ALA A 158 28.74 -37.89 16.29
N GLY A 159 29.29 -38.54 17.31
CA GLY A 159 30.45 -39.43 17.17
C GLY A 159 30.19 -40.50 16.12
N LYS A 160 31.19 -40.76 15.28
CA LYS A 160 31.19 -41.92 14.39
C LYS A 160 31.13 -43.19 15.26
N PRO A 161 30.22 -44.15 15.00
CA PRO A 161 30.36 -45.47 15.58
C PRO A 161 31.60 -46.14 14.96
N SER A 162 32.54 -46.51 15.84
CA SER A 162 33.72 -47.30 15.49
C SER A 162 33.26 -48.71 15.12
N ILE A 163 33.46 -49.09 13.86
CA ILE A 163 33.38 -50.47 13.39
C ILE A 163 34.76 -50.77 12.85
N ASP A 164 35.53 -51.56 13.59
CA ASP A 164 36.53 -52.51 13.07
C ASP A 164 37.25 -53.17 14.27
N ASP A 165 36.57 -54.10 14.91
CA ASP A 165 37.20 -55.25 15.55
C ASP A 165 36.90 -56.47 14.65
N ALA A 166 37.86 -56.83 13.80
CA ALA A 166 37.89 -58.13 13.14
C ALA A 166 39.33 -58.51 12.82
N GLN A 167 39.94 -59.16 13.81
CA GLN A 167 41.23 -59.83 13.74
C GLN A 167 41.05 -61.26 13.16
N PRO A 168 42.09 -61.82 12.51
CA PRO A 168 42.88 -62.88 13.17
C PRO A 168 44.36 -62.52 13.41
#